data_AF-A0A420CL38-F1
#
_entry.id   AF-A0A420CL38-F1
#
_cell.length_a   1.000
_cell.length_b   1.000
_cell.length_c   1.000
_cell.angle_alpha   90.00
_cell.angle_beta   90.00
_cell.angle_gamma   90.00
#
_symmetry.space_group_name_H-M   'P 1'
#
loop_
_entity.id
_entity.type
_entity.pdbx_description
1 polymer ?
#
loop_
_entity_poly.entity_id
_entity_poly.type
_entity_poly.pdbx_seq_one_letter_code
_entity_poly.pdbx_strand_id
1 'polypeptide(L)'
;MPLYYMHVIEDGERLLDVEGTESSDIDTARAVAIRGIRSVVAESFSTGEPCSIAAVEICDEDGNLLLPVTVAEAVETPLKRLLSIVQTSAQGPSET
;
A
#
# COMPACT_ATOMS: atom_id res chain seq x y z
N MET A 1 -2.52 -10.70 21.09
CA MET A 1 -3.09 -9.43 20.55
C MET A 1 -4.23 -9.82 19.61
N PRO A 2 -5.16 -8.95 19.17
CA PRO A 2 -6.13 -9.37 18.16
C PRO A 2 -5.41 -9.78 16.86
N LEU A 3 -5.98 -10.79 16.20
CA LEU A 3 -5.48 -11.31 14.93
C LEU A 3 -6.26 -10.67 13.80
N TYR A 4 -5.55 -10.14 12.80
CA TYR A 4 -6.13 -9.52 11.62
C TYR A 4 -5.66 -10.24 10.37
N TYR A 5 -6.57 -10.52 9.44
CA TYR A 5 -6.26 -11.22 8.20
C TYR A 5 -6.12 -10.21 7.06
N MET A 6 -5.00 -10.22 6.36
CA MET A 6 -4.66 -9.22 5.33
C MET A 6 -4.79 -9.82 3.94
N HIS A 7 -6.01 -9.88 3.41
CA HIS A 7 -6.26 -10.44 2.10
C HIS A 7 -5.86 -9.46 1.00
N VAL A 8 -5.05 -9.89 0.04
CA VAL A 8 -4.58 -9.05 -1.06
C VAL A 8 -5.61 -9.06 -2.18
N ILE A 9 -5.92 -7.88 -2.71
CA ILE A 9 -6.74 -7.73 -3.92
C ILE A 9 -5.80 -7.40 -5.07
N GLU A 10 -5.67 -8.30 -6.03
CA GLU A 10 -4.84 -8.13 -7.23
C GLU A 10 -5.56 -8.68 -8.46
N ASP A 11 -5.50 -7.96 -9.58
CA ASP A 11 -6.12 -8.37 -10.86
C ASP A 11 -7.60 -8.83 -10.78
N GLY A 12 -8.34 -8.32 -9.80
CA GLY A 12 -9.75 -8.68 -9.54
C GLY A 12 -9.93 -9.98 -8.73
N GLU A 13 -8.83 -10.62 -8.35
CA GLU A 13 -8.81 -11.77 -7.45
C GLU A 13 -8.53 -11.36 -6.00
N ARG A 14 -8.99 -12.20 -5.07
CA ARG A 14 -8.79 -12.03 -3.62
C ARG A 14 -7.92 -13.16 -3.11
N LEU A 15 -6.66 -12.84 -2.81
CA LEU A 15 -5.71 -13.78 -2.21
C LEU A 15 -5.87 -13.80 -0.70
N LEU A 16 -6.24 -14.96 -0.16
CA LEU A 16 -6.54 -15.10 1.26
C LEU A 16 -5.27 -15.32 2.08
N ASP A 17 -4.96 -14.37 2.95
CA ASP A 17 -4.16 -14.62 4.16
C ASP A 17 -4.92 -15.56 5.12
N VAL A 18 -4.34 -16.71 5.43
CA VAL A 18 -4.89 -17.73 6.35
C VAL A 18 -4.14 -17.78 7.68
N GLU A 19 -2.99 -17.14 7.78
CA GLU A 19 -2.19 -17.10 8.99
C GLU A 19 -2.61 -15.92 9.88
N GLY A 20 -2.94 -14.80 9.25
CA GLY A 20 -3.22 -13.55 9.94
C GLY A 20 -1.97 -12.93 10.56
N THR A 21 -2.11 -11.69 10.98
CA THR A 21 -1.07 -10.91 11.65
C THR A 21 -1.58 -10.38 12.97
N GLU A 22 -0.87 -10.69 14.06
CA GLU A 22 -1.15 -10.09 15.36
C GLU A 22 -0.83 -8.60 15.33
N SER A 23 -1.77 -7.76 15.76
CA SER A 23 -1.56 -6.31 15.90
C SER A 23 -2.32 -5.80 17.11
N SER A 24 -1.83 -4.73 17.75
CA SER A 24 -2.48 -4.18 18.96
C SER A 24 -3.89 -3.65 18.68
N ASP A 25 -4.08 -3.09 17.49
CA ASP A 25 -5.28 -2.37 17.05
C ASP A 25 -5.31 -2.28 15.52
N ILE A 26 -6.45 -1.81 14.99
CA ILE A 26 -6.69 -1.71 13.55
C ILE A 26 -5.77 -0.68 12.87
N ASP A 27 -5.35 0.38 13.56
CA ASP A 27 -4.44 1.38 13.01
C ASP A 27 -3.03 0.80 12.81
N THR A 28 -2.59 -0.04 13.74
CA THR A 28 -1.33 -0.79 13.64
C THR A 28 -1.40 -1.82 12.51
N ALA A 29 -2.50 -2.57 12.39
CA ALA A 29 -2.74 -3.48 11.27
C ALA A 29 -2.73 -2.73 9.92
N ARG A 30 -3.35 -1.54 9.86
CA ARG A 30 -3.34 -0.65 8.69
C ARG A 30 -1.92 -0.23 8.32
N ALA A 31 -1.08 0.13 9.29
CA ALA A 31 0.32 0.48 9.04
C ALA A 31 1.11 -0.69 8.43
N VAL A 32 0.84 -1.92 8.89
CA VAL A 32 1.43 -3.15 8.31
C VAL A 32 0.95 -3.34 6.86
N ALA A 33 -0.35 -3.23 6.60
CA ALA A 33 -0.91 -3.33 5.25
C ALA A 33 -0.32 -2.28 4.28
N ILE A 34 -0.23 -1.01 4.71
CA ILE A 34 0.41 0.07 3.94
C ILE A 34 1.87 -0.29 3.60
N ARG A 35 2.61 -0.85 4.56
CA ARG A 35 4.01 -1.26 4.33
C ARG A 35 4.10 -2.42 3.33
N GLY A 36 3.22 -3.43 3.46
CA GLY A 36 3.13 -4.54 2.51
C GLY A 36 2.83 -4.07 1.08
N ILE A 37 1.81 -3.21 0.92
CA ILE A 37 1.47 -2.60 -0.37
C ILE A 37 2.68 -1.88 -0.97
N ARG A 38 3.37 -1.06 -0.18
CA ARG A 38 4.55 -0.32 -0.66
C ARG A 38 5.70 -1.25 -1.06
N SER A 39 5.87 -2.39 -0.41
CA SER A 39 6.86 -3.39 -0.81
C SER A 39 6.55 -3.95 -2.20
N VAL A 40 5.29 -4.33 -2.46
CA VAL A 40 4.86 -4.82 -3.79
C VAL A 40 5.02 -3.73 -4.85
N VAL A 41 4.57 -2.50 -4.57
CA VAL A 41 4.73 -1.37 -5.50
C VAL A 41 6.19 -1.09 -5.80
N ALA A 42 7.07 -1.11 -4.78
CA ALA A 42 8.49 -0.88 -4.96
C ALA A 42 9.15 -1.97 -5.81
N GLU A 43 8.74 -3.22 -5.65
CA GLU A 43 9.18 -4.33 -6.49
C GLU A 43 8.77 -4.12 -7.96
N SER A 44 7.47 -3.90 -8.23
CA SER A 44 6.99 -3.62 -9.59
C SER A 44 7.70 -2.40 -10.22
N PHE A 45 7.90 -1.34 -9.43
CA PHE A 45 8.63 -0.15 -9.88
C PHE A 45 10.10 -0.46 -10.22
N SER A 46 10.74 -1.36 -9.46
CA SER A 46 12.14 -1.73 -9.68
C SER A 46 12.33 -2.65 -10.88
N THR A 47 11.38 -3.54 -11.16
CA THR A 47 11.43 -4.47 -12.31
C THR A 47 10.89 -3.84 -13.60
N GLY A 48 10.10 -2.78 -13.50
CA GLY A 48 9.41 -2.16 -14.63
C GLY A 48 8.15 -2.91 -15.06
N GLU A 49 7.68 -3.84 -14.23
CA GLU A 49 6.46 -4.61 -14.46
C GLU A 49 5.22 -3.84 -13.98
N PRO A 50 4.03 -4.12 -14.54
CA PRO A 50 2.79 -3.54 -14.05
C PRO A 50 2.54 -3.94 -12.58
N CYS A 51 2.04 -2.99 -11.80
CA CYS A 51 1.64 -3.24 -10.43
C CYS A 51 0.19 -3.75 -10.40
N SER A 52 0.01 -5.04 -10.08
CA SER A 52 -1.30 -5.71 -10.08
C SER A 52 -2.12 -5.51 -8.81
N ILE A 53 -1.48 -5.15 -7.70
CA ILE A 53 -2.16 -4.94 -6.42
C ILE A 53 -3.06 -3.69 -6.49
N ALA A 54 -4.30 -3.85 -6.02
CA ALA A 54 -5.29 -2.78 -5.93
C ALA A 54 -5.53 -2.35 -4.47
N ALA A 55 -5.57 -3.31 -3.56
CA ALA A 55 -5.81 -3.06 -2.13
C ALA A 55 -5.34 -4.24 -1.28
N VAL A 56 -5.32 -4.02 0.04
CA VAL A 56 -5.33 -5.05 1.07
C VAL A 56 -6.59 -4.88 1.89
N GLU A 57 -7.38 -5.94 2.00
CA GLU A 57 -8.55 -6.02 2.88
C GLU A 57 -8.14 -6.58 4.24
N ILE A 58 -8.37 -5.80 5.29
CA ILE A 58 -8.15 -6.22 6.68
C ILE A 58 -9.45 -6.79 7.22
N CYS A 59 -9.42 -8.06 7.60
CA CYS A 59 -10.56 -8.82 8.11
C CYS A 59 -10.34 -9.33 9.54
N ASP A 60 -11.44 -9.66 10.22
CA ASP A 60 -11.42 -10.45 11.46
C ASP A 60 -11.36 -11.96 11.18
N GLU A 61 -11.38 -12.77 12.23
CA GLU A 61 -11.33 -14.24 12.16
C GLU A 61 -12.54 -14.91 11.51
N ASP A 62 -13.69 -14.23 11.51
CA ASP A 62 -14.92 -14.68 10.84
C ASP A 62 -14.91 -14.28 9.34
N GLY A 63 -13.87 -13.58 8.88
CA GLY A 63 -13.72 -13.10 7.52
C GLY A 63 -14.49 -11.80 7.23
N ASN A 64 -15.01 -11.11 8.25
CA ASN A 64 -15.69 -9.85 8.06
C ASN A 64 -14.69 -8.76 7.72
N LEU A 65 -14.99 -7.97 6.69
CA LEU A 65 -14.17 -6.81 6.33
C LEU A 65 -14.26 -5.73 7.42
N LEU A 66 -13.12 -5.40 8.02
CA LEU A 66 -12.99 -4.31 8.98
C LEU A 66 -12.53 -3.02 8.28
N LEU A 67 -11.53 -3.12 7.41
CA LEU A 67 -10.92 -1.96 6.75
C LEU A 67 -10.24 -2.33 5.42
N PRO A 68 -10.60 -1.69 4.29
CA PRO A 68 -9.80 -1.76 3.07
C PRO A 68 -8.69 -0.69 3.06
N VAL A 69 -7.49 -1.08 2.63
CA VAL A 69 -6.34 -0.18 2.44
C VAL A 69 -5.95 -0.21 0.96
N THR A 70 -6.14 0.89 0.25
CA THR A 70 -5.90 0.94 -1.20
C THR A 70 -4.44 1.26 -1.55
N VAL A 71 -4.01 0.89 -2.76
CA VAL A 71 -2.71 1.35 -3.27
C VAL A 71 -2.62 2.86 -3.30
N ALA A 72 -3.67 3.55 -3.75
CA ALA A 72 -3.71 5.01 -3.79
C ALA A 72 -3.39 5.62 -2.42
N GLU A 73 -4.07 5.15 -1.37
CA GLU A 73 -3.81 5.58 0.01
C GLU A 73 -2.36 5.33 0.44
N ALA A 74 -1.83 4.14 0.14
CA ALA A 74 -0.48 3.78 0.52
C ALA A 74 0.59 4.66 -0.16
N VAL A 75 0.38 5.07 -1.42
CA VAL A 75 1.41 5.72 -2.24
C VAL A 75 1.20 7.22 -2.46
N GLU A 76 0.03 7.78 -2.16
CA GLU A 76 -0.29 9.18 -2.49
C GLU A 76 0.74 10.16 -1.93
N THR A 77 0.97 10.12 -0.62
CA THR A 77 1.92 11.02 0.07
C THR A 77 3.34 10.90 -0.46
N PRO A 78 3.99 9.71 -0.53
CA PRO A 78 5.34 9.61 -1.06
C PRO A 78 5.42 9.99 -2.54
N LEU A 79 4.41 9.66 -3.36
CA LEU A 79 4.40 10.00 -4.78
C LEU A 79 4.30 11.52 -4.99
N LYS A 80 3.43 12.21 -4.25
CA LYS A 80 3.36 13.69 -4.25
C LYS A 80 4.71 14.30 -3.90
N ARG A 81 5.44 13.71 -2.95
CA ARG A 81 6.78 14.18 -2.59
C ARG A 81 7.78 14.01 -3.73
N LEU A 82 7.81 12.86 -4.39
CA LEU A 82 8.70 12.61 -5.54
C LEU A 82 8.40 13.58 -6.71
N LEU A 83 7.13 13.77 -7.05
CA LEU A 83 6.71 14.70 -8.11
C LEU A 83 7.17 16.14 -7.82
N SER A 84 7.05 16.60 -6.57
CA SER A 84 7.52 17.93 -6.17
C SER A 84 9.02 18.15 -6.42
N ILE A 85 9.83 17.10 -6.29
CA ILE A 85 11.28 17.16 -6.51
C ILE A 85 11.56 17.27 -8.02
N VAL A 86 10.95 16.40 -8.83
CA VAL A 86 11.15 16.37 -10.28
C VAL A 86 10.73 17.69 -10.94
N GLN A 87 9.63 18.29 -10.48
CA GLN A 87 9.14 19.58 -11.00
C GLN A 87 10.05 20.77 -10.65
N THR A 88 10.69 20.73 -9.47
CA THR A 88 11.63 21.79 -9.05
C THR A 88 12.91 21.79 -9.90
N SER A 89 13.35 20.63 -10.40
CA SER A 89 14.54 20.52 -11.25
C SER A 89 14.37 21.10 -12.66
N ALA A 90 13.15 21.44 -13.08
CA ALA A 90 12.86 22.01 -14.40
C ALA A 90 12.89 23.55 -14.44
N GLN A 91 12.98 24.23 -13.29
CA GLN A 91 13.18 25.68 -13.20
C GLN A 91 14.63 25.97 -12.81
N GLY A 92 15.54 25.91 -13.80
CA GLY A 92 16.89 26.46 -13.66
C GLY A 92 16.86 27.98 -13.43
N PRO A 93 17.93 28.59 -12.90
CA PRO A 93 17.94 30.01 -12.56
C PRO A 93 17.76 30.83 -13.83
N SER A 94 16.77 31.73 -13.84
CA SER A 94 16.72 32.82 -14.81
C SER A 94 18.00 33.65 -14.65
N GLU A 95 18.94 33.49 -15.57
CA GLU A 95 20.14 34.32 -15.66
C GLU A 95 19.71 35.79 -15.78
N THR A 96 20.23 36.64 -14.89
CA THR A 96 20.14 38.11 -14.98
C THR A 96 21.55 38.67 -14.99
#